data_AF-A0A914GI31-F1
#
_entry.id   AF-A0A914GI31-F1
#
_cell.length_a   1.000
_cell.length_b   1.000
_cell.length_c   1.000
_cell.angle_alpha   90.00
_cell.angle_beta   90.00
_cell.angle_gamma   90.00
#
_symmetry.space_group_name_H-M   'P 1'
#
loop_
_entity.id
_entity.type
_entity.pdbx_description
1 polymer ?
#
loop_
_entity_poly.entity_id
_entity_poly.type
_entity_poly.pdbx_seq_one_letter_code
_entity_poly.pdbx_strand_id
1 'polypeptide(L)'
;MYMNYFVLFLNMKADITVYKMSNPFDSNEVRSYTTGRTAEDEINQYEREIEKILQESVDSTQRSVQRLEHSEQLGTNTANELLSQREKLERAEKNLDEIHRTTYETQRNLNSLKSFFGGFFKNKFSRGPKEPSADVPSSKSDNKLSSHLNEGSSSSSRSTSIAGGPSLSADSRKAIQGTRFEAMDSQIDENLGQMSSQLGRLRDLGKALGQMSSQLGRLRDLGKALGDEVEDQNVLIGRIADKTVRNDDTVRKQDDQMRKLL
;
A
#
# COMPACT_ATOMS: atom_id res chain seq x y z
N MET A 1 -36.75 18.81 9.90
CA MET A 1 -36.26 18.27 8.62
C MET A 1 -36.87 16.88 8.40
N TYR A 2 -38.19 16.81 8.16
CA TYR A 2 -38.98 15.55 8.13
C TYR A 2 -40.18 15.66 7.19
N MET A 3 -39.96 15.89 5.89
CA MET A 3 -41.01 15.83 4.84
C MET A 3 -40.39 15.46 3.50
N ASN A 4 -40.06 14.18 3.27
CA ASN A 4 -39.64 13.72 1.94
C ASN A 4 -39.88 12.23 1.62
N TYR A 5 -40.75 11.54 2.37
CA TYR A 5 -41.15 10.15 2.11
C TYR A 5 -42.57 9.99 1.55
N PHE A 6 -43.38 11.05 1.51
CA PHE A 6 -44.79 10.98 1.12
C PHE A 6 -45.04 10.96 -0.40
N VAL A 7 -44.02 11.28 -1.21
CA VAL A 7 -44.14 11.33 -2.70
C VAL A 7 -44.04 9.93 -3.33
N LEU A 8 -43.46 8.95 -2.63
CA LEU A 8 -43.26 7.59 -3.15
C LEU A 8 -44.52 6.71 -3.18
N PHE A 9 -45.63 7.13 -2.55
CA PHE A 9 -46.82 6.27 -2.36
C PHE A 9 -47.96 6.50 -3.36
N LEU A 10 -47.81 7.43 -4.32
CA LEU A 10 -48.89 7.83 -5.25
C LEU A 10 -48.66 7.45 -6.73
N ASN A 11 -47.54 6.81 -7.07
CA ASN A 11 -47.26 6.33 -8.44
C ASN A 11 -47.51 4.82 -8.64
N MET A 12 -48.13 4.13 -7.68
CA MET A 12 -48.57 2.74 -7.83
C MET A 12 -49.98 2.66 -8.45
N LYS A 13 -50.10 3.01 -9.74
CA LYS A 13 -51.29 2.63 -10.52
C LYS A 13 -51.23 1.14 -10.84
N ALA A 14 -52.33 0.44 -10.61
CA ALA A 14 -52.38 -1.02 -10.76
C ALA A 14 -52.70 -1.43 -12.21
N ASP A 15 -51.71 -1.97 -12.91
CA ASP A 15 -51.94 -2.73 -14.14
C ASP A 15 -52.52 -4.12 -13.80
N ILE A 16 -53.84 -4.19 -13.72
CA ILE A 16 -54.58 -5.44 -13.52
C ILE A 16 -54.63 -6.21 -14.85
N THR A 17 -53.52 -6.86 -15.19
CA THR A 17 -53.44 -7.77 -16.34
C THR A 17 -54.28 -9.01 -16.07
N VAL A 18 -55.46 -9.08 -16.69
CA VAL A 18 -56.38 -10.22 -16.58
C VAL A 18 -55.74 -11.46 -17.21
N TYR A 19 -55.30 -12.41 -16.38
CA TYR A 19 -54.77 -13.70 -16.83
C TYR A 19 -55.86 -14.51 -17.54
N LYS A 20 -55.83 -14.50 -18.87
CA LYS A 20 -56.67 -15.36 -19.70
C LYS A 20 -56.10 -16.78 -19.66
N MET A 21 -56.67 -17.64 -18.82
CA MET A 21 -56.22 -19.03 -18.68
C MET A 21 -56.50 -19.83 -19.97
N SER A 22 -55.47 -20.05 -20.78
CA SER A 22 -55.53 -20.93 -21.95
C SER A 22 -55.67 -22.40 -21.50
N ASN A 23 -56.58 -23.14 -22.14
CA ASN A 23 -56.92 -24.50 -21.76
C ASN A 23 -55.81 -25.48 -22.21
N PRO A 24 -55.16 -26.26 -21.32
CA PRO A 24 -53.89 -26.95 -21.62
C PRO A 24 -54.01 -28.22 -22.50
N PHE A 25 -55.17 -28.45 -23.13
CA PHE A 25 -55.46 -29.65 -23.92
C PHE A 25 -55.82 -29.36 -25.39
N ASP A 26 -55.88 -28.10 -25.82
CA ASP A 26 -56.14 -27.75 -27.23
C ASP A 26 -54.84 -27.71 -28.05
N SER A 27 -54.19 -28.88 -28.18
CA SER A 27 -52.90 -29.04 -28.85
C SER A 27 -53.06 -29.63 -30.25
N ASN A 28 -53.63 -28.84 -31.17
CA ASN A 28 -53.75 -29.20 -32.60
C ASN A 28 -52.57 -28.68 -33.45
N GLU A 29 -51.43 -28.39 -32.82
CA GLU A 29 -50.18 -28.02 -33.47
C GLU A 29 -49.30 -29.26 -33.64
N VAL A 30 -49.05 -29.67 -34.89
CA VAL A 30 -48.20 -30.82 -35.20
C VAL A 30 -46.77 -30.51 -34.77
N ARG A 31 -46.29 -31.20 -33.73
CA ARG A 31 -44.89 -31.12 -33.28
C ARG A 31 -43.94 -31.62 -34.37
N SER A 32 -43.50 -30.69 -35.21
CA SER A 32 -42.34 -30.90 -36.07
C SER A 32 -41.12 -31.13 -35.20
N TYR A 33 -40.55 -32.33 -35.25
CA TYR A 33 -39.28 -32.64 -34.59
C TYR A 33 -38.12 -32.05 -35.39
N THR A 34 -37.97 -30.72 -35.36
CA THR A 34 -36.84 -30.02 -35.93
C THR A 34 -35.58 -30.32 -35.11
N THR A 35 -34.92 -31.42 -35.51
CA THR A 35 -33.47 -31.67 -35.44
C THR A 35 -32.69 -30.67 -34.58
N GLY A 36 -32.29 -31.13 -33.40
CA GLY A 36 -31.89 -30.26 -32.29
C GLY A 36 -30.67 -29.37 -32.52
N ARG A 37 -30.47 -28.49 -31.53
CA ARG A 37 -29.13 -28.32 -31.00
C ARG A 37 -28.62 -29.70 -30.60
N THR A 38 -27.44 -30.09 -31.05
CA THR A 38 -26.84 -31.34 -30.60
C THR A 38 -26.11 -31.09 -29.28
N ALA A 39 -25.79 -32.14 -28.51
CA ALA A 39 -25.11 -31.95 -27.22
C ALA A 39 -23.71 -31.32 -27.41
N GLU A 40 -23.09 -31.61 -28.55
CA GLU A 40 -21.83 -31.06 -29.02
C GLU A 40 -21.92 -29.53 -29.23
N ASP A 41 -23.01 -28.99 -29.77
CA ASP A 41 -23.18 -27.53 -29.92
C ASP A 41 -23.17 -26.79 -28.58
N GLU A 42 -23.75 -27.40 -27.53
CA GLU A 42 -23.81 -26.82 -26.19
C GLU A 42 -22.47 -26.96 -25.47
N ILE A 43 -21.78 -28.11 -25.60
CA ILE A 43 -20.40 -28.30 -25.12
C ILE A 43 -19.45 -27.25 -25.74
N ASN A 44 -19.48 -27.12 -27.08
CA ASN A 44 -18.69 -26.11 -27.79
C ASN A 44 -19.00 -24.67 -27.34
N GLN A 45 -20.21 -24.37 -26.84
CA GLN A 45 -20.53 -23.06 -26.25
C GLN A 45 -19.86 -22.89 -24.89
N TYR A 46 -20.02 -23.85 -23.97
CA TYR A 46 -19.39 -23.80 -22.65
C TYR A 46 -17.86 -23.74 -22.70
N GLU A 47 -17.21 -24.46 -23.62
CA GLU A 47 -15.74 -24.43 -23.77
C GLU A 47 -15.21 -23.05 -24.17
N ARG A 48 -15.91 -22.35 -25.07
CA ARG A 48 -15.60 -20.96 -25.46
C ARG A 48 -15.85 -19.97 -24.33
N GLU A 49 -16.90 -20.17 -23.52
CA GLU A 49 -17.14 -19.37 -22.32
C GLU A 49 -16.05 -19.59 -21.26
N ILE A 50 -15.62 -20.84 -21.05
CA ILE A 50 -14.52 -21.19 -20.13
C ILE A 50 -13.21 -20.55 -20.57
N GLU A 51 -12.80 -20.67 -21.84
CA GLU A 51 -11.56 -20.03 -22.29
C GLU A 51 -11.63 -18.50 -22.16
N LYS A 52 -12.76 -17.89 -22.53
CA LYS A 52 -12.96 -16.44 -22.37
C LYS A 52 -12.79 -16.01 -20.91
N ILE A 53 -13.46 -16.69 -19.98
CA ILE A 53 -13.39 -16.38 -18.53
C ILE A 53 -11.96 -16.58 -18.01
N LEU A 54 -11.24 -17.62 -18.47
CA LEU A 54 -9.84 -17.85 -18.09
C LEU A 54 -8.90 -16.75 -18.61
N GLN A 55 -9.07 -16.31 -19.86
CA GLN A 55 -8.30 -15.21 -20.45
C GLN A 55 -8.57 -13.89 -19.71
N GLU A 56 -9.85 -13.52 -19.54
CA GLU A 56 -10.25 -12.31 -18.82
C GLU A 56 -9.75 -12.32 -17.36
N SER A 57 -9.73 -13.49 -16.72
CA SER A 57 -9.20 -13.67 -15.36
C SER A 57 -7.68 -13.45 -15.32
N VAL A 58 -6.91 -14.09 -16.20
CA VAL A 58 -5.44 -13.88 -16.29
C VAL A 58 -5.10 -12.41 -16.51
N ASP A 59 -5.75 -11.76 -17.47
CA ASP A 59 -5.51 -10.34 -17.76
C ASP A 59 -5.90 -9.43 -16.58
N SER A 60 -6.97 -9.78 -15.86
CA SER A 60 -7.40 -9.05 -14.67
C SER A 60 -6.42 -9.23 -13.50
N THR A 61 -5.91 -10.44 -13.29
CA THR A 61 -4.88 -10.71 -12.28
C THR A 61 -3.57 -9.99 -12.62
N GLN A 62 -3.12 -10.01 -13.89
CA GLN A 62 -1.93 -9.28 -14.33
C GLN A 62 -2.06 -7.76 -14.14
N ARG A 63 -3.21 -7.15 -14.52
CA ARG A 63 -3.50 -5.73 -14.24
C ARG A 63 -3.53 -5.44 -12.74
N SER A 64 -3.90 -6.42 -11.91
CA SER A 64 -3.95 -6.27 -10.46
C SER A 64 -2.56 -6.33 -9.83
N VAL A 65 -1.68 -7.25 -10.25
CA VAL A 65 -0.25 -7.28 -9.88
C VAL A 65 0.41 -5.92 -10.16
N GLN A 66 0.28 -5.41 -11.39
CA GLN A 66 0.87 -4.11 -11.76
C GLN A 66 0.35 -2.93 -10.90
N ARG A 67 -0.93 -2.96 -10.52
CA ARG A 67 -1.52 -1.95 -9.61
C ARG A 67 -0.98 -2.06 -8.18
N LEU A 68 -0.71 -3.27 -7.69
CA LEU A 68 -0.10 -3.48 -6.38
C LEU A 68 1.36 -3.03 -6.37
N GLU A 69 2.13 -3.30 -7.42
CA GLU A 69 3.51 -2.81 -7.58
C GLU A 69 3.59 -1.28 -7.57
N HIS A 70 2.73 -0.61 -8.34
CA HIS A 70 2.61 0.85 -8.31
C HIS A 70 2.17 1.37 -6.92
N SER A 71 1.30 0.63 -6.22
CA SER A 71 0.87 1.00 -4.86
C SER A 71 2.01 0.82 -3.84
N GLU A 72 2.87 -0.19 -4.00
CA GLU A 72 4.04 -0.44 -3.15
C GLU A 72 5.12 0.64 -3.38
N GLN A 73 5.31 1.07 -4.64
CA GLN A 73 6.18 2.21 -4.97
C GLN A 73 5.64 3.53 -4.39
N LEU A 74 4.33 3.78 -4.50
CA LEU A 74 3.70 4.96 -3.90
C LEU A 74 3.82 4.94 -2.37
N GLY A 75 3.63 3.78 -1.74
CA GLY A 75 3.79 3.58 -0.31
C GLY A 75 5.22 3.82 0.19
N THR A 76 6.22 3.30 -0.52
CA THR A 76 7.64 3.52 -0.15
C THR A 76 8.07 4.97 -0.34
N ASN A 77 7.60 5.65 -1.39
CA ASN A 77 7.79 7.09 -1.55
C ASN A 77 7.12 7.90 -0.41
N THR A 78 5.92 7.49 0.01
CA THR A 78 5.19 8.12 1.14
C THR A 78 5.95 7.91 2.47
N ALA A 79 6.51 6.72 2.70
CA ALA A 79 7.32 6.45 3.89
C ALA A 79 8.58 7.33 3.94
N ASN A 80 9.27 7.49 2.81
CA ASN A 80 10.45 8.35 2.73
C ASN A 80 10.12 9.84 3.01
N GLU A 81 8.98 10.33 2.54
CA GLU A 81 8.54 11.70 2.84
C GLU A 81 8.09 11.85 4.29
N LEU A 82 7.41 10.86 4.90
CA LEU A 82 7.10 10.88 6.34
C LEU A 82 8.39 10.93 7.18
N LEU A 83 9.41 10.14 6.87
CA LEU A 83 10.70 10.20 7.56
C LEU A 83 11.35 11.60 7.40
N SER A 84 11.28 12.19 6.21
CA SER A 84 11.74 13.57 5.99
C SER A 84 10.93 14.58 6.83
N GLN A 85 9.63 14.39 7.01
CA GLN A 85 8.78 15.22 7.87
C GLN A 85 9.12 15.03 9.36
N ARG A 86 9.38 13.80 9.81
CA ARG A 86 9.85 13.51 11.16
C ARG A 86 11.12 14.29 11.48
N GLU A 87 12.14 14.26 10.62
CA GLU A 87 13.37 15.03 10.87
C GLU A 87 13.11 16.56 10.93
N LYS A 88 12.15 17.09 10.15
CA LYS A 88 11.78 18.51 10.18
C LYS A 88 11.14 18.86 11.53
N LEU A 89 10.29 17.99 12.05
CA LEU A 89 9.64 18.11 13.37
C LEU A 89 10.65 17.98 14.52
N GLU A 90 11.54 16.99 14.49
CA GLU A 90 12.57 16.80 15.53
C GLU A 90 13.55 17.99 15.59
N ARG A 91 13.91 18.57 14.44
CA ARG A 91 14.67 19.84 14.38
C ARG A 91 13.87 21.01 14.97
N ALA A 92 12.57 21.10 14.71
CA ALA A 92 11.71 22.12 15.30
C ALA A 92 11.58 21.97 16.83
N GLU A 93 11.42 20.75 17.35
CA GLU A 93 11.41 20.47 18.79
C GLU A 93 12.72 20.93 19.45
N LYS A 94 13.86 20.55 18.87
CA LYS A 94 15.19 20.94 19.38
C LYS A 94 15.38 22.45 19.39
N ASN A 95 14.98 23.14 18.33
CA ASN A 95 15.08 24.60 18.24
C ASN A 95 14.21 25.28 19.32
N LEU A 96 13.06 24.70 19.69
CA LEU A 96 12.23 25.20 20.78
C LEU A 96 12.87 24.96 22.16
N ASP A 97 13.54 23.83 22.38
CA ASP A 97 14.30 23.62 23.63
C ASP A 97 15.51 24.57 23.74
N GLU A 98 16.15 24.90 22.63
CA GLU A 98 17.20 25.92 22.56
C GLU A 98 16.66 27.31 22.88
N ILE A 99 15.54 27.73 22.24
CA ILE A 99 14.85 28.99 22.56
C ILE A 99 14.46 29.06 24.04
N HIS A 100 13.92 27.98 24.61
CA HIS A 100 13.57 27.91 26.03
C HIS A 100 14.80 28.14 26.94
N ARG A 101 15.93 27.52 26.60
CA ARG A 101 17.21 27.72 27.30
C ARG A 101 17.71 29.17 27.17
N THR A 102 17.78 29.72 25.96
CA THR A 102 18.20 31.11 25.71
C THR A 102 17.30 32.10 26.45
N THR A 103 16.01 31.82 26.53
CA THR A 103 15.03 32.60 27.30
C THR A 103 15.33 32.57 28.80
N TYR A 104 15.72 31.42 29.37
CA TYR A 104 16.15 31.34 30.78
C TYR A 104 17.45 32.12 31.05
N GLU A 105 18.45 31.99 30.16
CA GLU A 105 19.70 32.75 30.25
C GLU A 105 19.46 34.26 30.11
N THR A 106 18.55 34.66 29.21
CA THR A 106 18.09 36.05 29.03
C THR A 106 17.41 36.58 30.28
N GLN A 107 16.52 35.80 30.93
CA GLN A 107 15.86 36.24 32.17
C GLN A 107 16.88 36.55 33.28
N ARG A 108 17.93 35.74 33.40
CA ARG A 108 19.00 35.96 34.37
C ARG A 108 19.77 37.26 34.09
N ASN A 109 19.99 37.58 32.82
CA ASN A 109 20.64 38.81 32.37
C ASN A 109 19.74 40.05 32.56
N LEU A 110 18.43 39.96 32.27
CA LEU A 110 17.48 41.05 32.54
C LEU A 110 17.37 41.35 34.05
N ASN A 111 17.39 40.32 34.88
CA ASN A 111 17.39 40.46 36.34
C ASN A 111 18.68 41.13 36.86
N SER A 112 19.84 40.85 36.25
CA SER A 112 21.09 41.53 36.62
C SER A 112 21.11 42.99 36.13
N LEU A 113 20.71 43.27 34.89
CA LEU A 113 20.60 44.63 34.34
C LEU A 113 19.66 45.51 35.18
N LYS A 114 18.47 45.01 35.53
CA LYS A 114 17.53 45.70 36.44
C LYS A 114 18.18 46.04 37.79
N SER A 115 19.05 45.16 38.30
CA SER A 115 19.79 45.37 39.54
C SER A 115 20.90 46.44 39.39
N PHE A 116 21.58 46.49 38.24
CA PHE A 116 22.58 47.53 37.96
C PHE A 116 21.95 48.92 37.79
N PHE A 117 20.89 49.05 37.00
CA PHE A 117 20.20 50.34 36.82
C PHE A 117 19.44 50.79 38.09
N GLY A 118 18.80 49.88 38.82
CA GLY A 118 18.07 50.20 40.04
C GLY A 118 18.95 50.44 41.29
N GLY A 119 20.12 49.79 41.38
CA GLY A 119 20.97 49.82 42.57
C GLY A 119 22.33 50.50 42.41
N PHE A 120 23.00 50.34 41.27
CA PHE A 120 24.43 50.67 41.13
C PHE A 120 24.67 52.14 40.76
N PHE A 121 23.84 52.72 39.89
CA PHE A 121 23.93 54.15 39.53
C PHE A 121 23.78 55.09 40.73
N LYS A 122 23.11 54.66 41.80
CA LYS A 122 22.96 55.45 43.04
C LYS A 122 24.11 55.24 44.05
N ASN A 123 24.91 54.18 43.90
CA ASN A 123 25.96 53.79 44.84
C ASN A 123 26.92 52.72 44.24
N LYS A 124 27.93 53.12 43.46
CA LYS A 124 29.36 52.65 43.47
C LYS A 124 30.14 53.04 42.19
N PHE A 125 30.65 54.27 42.13
CA PHE A 125 31.83 54.58 41.29
C PHE A 125 33.12 54.30 42.10
N SER A 126 33.55 53.04 42.22
CA SER A 126 34.86 52.73 42.81
C SER A 126 35.40 51.33 42.47
N ARG A 127 36.63 51.30 41.94
CA ARG A 127 37.57 50.16 41.77
C ARG A 127 37.12 48.93 40.95
N GLY A 128 37.94 48.58 39.95
CA GLY A 128 37.97 47.28 39.27
C GLY A 128 39.23 46.46 39.66
N PRO A 129 39.90 45.80 38.70
CA PRO A 129 39.56 44.41 38.34
C PRO A 129 40.78 43.45 38.40
N LYS A 130 40.57 42.14 38.16
CA LYS A 130 41.62 41.18 37.75
C LYS A 130 41.11 39.85 37.18
N GLU A 131 41.87 39.33 36.22
CA GLU A 131 41.89 38.01 35.55
C GLU A 131 43.40 37.59 35.44
N PRO A 132 43.84 36.45 34.86
CA PRO A 132 43.18 35.40 34.04
C PRO A 132 43.22 34.01 34.78
N SER A 133 43.30 32.78 34.23
CA SER A 133 43.59 32.22 32.89
C SER A 133 43.00 30.80 32.67
N ALA A 134 43.37 30.14 31.56
CA ALA A 134 42.94 28.80 31.13
C ALA A 134 44.06 27.73 31.25
N ASP A 135 43.71 26.44 31.10
CA ASP A 135 44.31 25.55 30.07
C ASP A 135 43.60 24.18 29.91
N VAL A 136 43.98 23.39 28.89
CA VAL A 136 43.39 22.09 28.50
C VAL A 136 44.46 20.98 28.38
N PRO A 137 44.14 19.71 28.67
CA PRO A 137 44.79 18.61 27.93
C PRO A 137 43.84 17.49 27.45
N SER A 138 44.17 16.88 26.31
CA SER A 138 43.53 15.69 25.74
C SER A 138 44.21 14.38 26.19
N SER A 139 43.52 13.24 26.08
CA SER A 139 44.21 11.94 25.93
C SER A 139 43.44 10.98 25.01
N LYS A 140 44.11 9.89 24.61
CA LYS A 140 43.67 8.87 23.64
C LYS A 140 43.40 7.53 24.35
N SER A 141 42.61 6.66 23.72
CA SER A 141 42.78 5.20 23.85
C SER A 141 42.16 4.46 22.65
N ASP A 142 42.67 3.26 22.39
CA ASP A 142 42.38 2.44 21.22
C ASP A 142 41.13 1.55 21.40
N ASN A 143 40.61 1.02 20.29
CA ASN A 143 40.66 -0.44 20.09
C ASN A 143 40.40 -0.89 18.64
N LYS A 144 41.07 -1.98 18.25
CA LYS A 144 40.67 -2.86 17.14
C LYS A 144 39.72 -3.92 17.69
N LEU A 145 38.79 -4.44 16.88
CA LEU A 145 38.80 -5.86 16.47
C LEU A 145 37.69 -6.22 15.46
N SER A 146 37.70 -7.49 15.05
CA SER A 146 36.68 -8.27 14.34
C SER A 146 36.53 -8.04 12.83
N SER A 147 36.51 -9.17 12.12
CA SER A 147 36.45 -9.33 10.68
C SER A 147 35.83 -10.70 10.36
N HIS A 148 35.38 -10.92 9.11
CA HIS A 148 34.70 -12.13 8.62
C HIS A 148 33.31 -12.35 9.27
N LEU A 149 32.23 -12.65 8.55
CA LEU A 149 32.02 -13.71 7.57
C LEU A 149 30.79 -13.39 6.70
N ASN A 150 30.81 -13.77 5.42
CA ASN A 150 29.70 -14.54 4.85
C ASN A 150 30.10 -15.19 3.51
N GLU A 151 29.87 -16.50 3.41
CA GLU A 151 30.03 -17.31 2.20
C GLU A 151 28.92 -18.37 2.21
N GLY A 152 28.14 -18.49 1.14
CA GLY A 152 27.01 -19.44 1.11
C GLY A 152 25.98 -19.21 0.01
N SER A 153 26.20 -19.87 -1.14
CA SER A 153 25.25 -20.74 -1.86
C SER A 153 23.73 -20.43 -1.82
N SER A 154 22.98 -20.58 -2.92
CA SER A 154 22.82 -21.91 -3.55
C SER A 154 21.93 -21.97 -4.81
N SER A 155 22.18 -23.00 -5.63
CA SER A 155 21.23 -23.80 -6.42
C SER A 155 20.16 -23.15 -7.32
N SER A 156 20.49 -23.08 -8.60
CA SER A 156 19.75 -23.73 -9.71
C SER A 156 18.33 -24.28 -9.46
N SER A 157 17.32 -23.68 -10.10
CA SER A 157 15.98 -24.26 -10.25
C SER A 157 15.84 -25.04 -11.58
N ARG A 158 15.78 -26.38 -11.52
CA ARG A 158 15.46 -27.21 -12.69
C ARG A 158 13.96 -27.24 -12.93
N SER A 159 13.48 -26.58 -13.98
CA SER A 159 12.07 -26.59 -14.37
C SER A 159 11.76 -27.74 -15.33
N THR A 160 11.12 -28.80 -14.82
CA THR A 160 10.59 -29.91 -15.64
C THR A 160 9.36 -29.43 -16.41
N SER A 161 9.51 -29.21 -17.72
CA SER A 161 8.39 -28.93 -18.61
C SER A 161 7.55 -30.19 -18.82
N ILE A 162 6.32 -30.20 -18.32
CA ILE A 162 5.29 -31.16 -18.72
C ILE A 162 4.88 -30.81 -20.15
N ALA A 163 5.54 -31.42 -21.12
CA ALA A 163 5.22 -31.27 -22.53
C ALA A 163 4.06 -32.22 -22.88
N GLY A 164 2.96 -31.67 -23.41
CA GLY A 164 1.93 -32.47 -24.06
C GLY A 164 2.49 -33.04 -25.37
N GLY A 165 2.81 -34.34 -25.36
CA GLY A 165 3.09 -35.09 -26.58
C GLY A 165 1.80 -35.55 -27.26
N PRO A 166 1.85 -35.90 -28.57
CA PRO A 166 0.70 -36.51 -29.26
C PRO A 166 0.28 -37.82 -28.58
N SER A 167 -1.01 -38.13 -28.65
CA SER A 167 -1.59 -39.32 -27.99
C SER A 167 -1.00 -40.64 -28.49
N LEU A 168 -0.44 -40.68 -29.71
CA LEU A 168 0.12 -41.86 -30.35
C LEU A 168 1.46 -41.61 -31.06
N SER A 169 2.31 -42.65 -31.10
CA SER A 169 3.57 -42.64 -31.85
C SER A 169 3.36 -42.56 -33.37
N ALA A 170 4.37 -42.06 -34.09
CA ALA A 170 4.31 -41.89 -35.55
C ALA A 170 3.97 -43.18 -36.32
N ASP A 171 4.52 -44.33 -35.89
CA ASP A 171 4.23 -45.64 -36.48
C ASP A 171 2.77 -46.06 -36.26
N SER A 172 2.22 -45.77 -35.08
CA SER A 172 0.82 -46.05 -34.73
C SER A 172 -0.12 -45.24 -35.63
N ARG A 173 0.14 -43.93 -35.79
CA ARG A 173 -0.64 -43.06 -36.68
C ARG A 173 -0.63 -43.55 -38.12
N LYS A 174 0.53 -43.99 -38.62
CA LYS A 174 0.67 -44.55 -39.97
C LYS A 174 -0.10 -45.86 -40.17
N ALA A 175 -0.26 -46.68 -39.13
CA ALA A 175 -1.10 -47.89 -39.16
C ALA A 175 -2.62 -47.60 -39.06
N ILE A 176 -2.97 -46.39 -38.66
CA ILE A 176 -4.34 -45.91 -38.37
C ILE A 176 -4.90 -45.01 -39.49
N GLN A 177 -4.02 -44.48 -40.34
CA GLN A 177 -4.34 -43.59 -41.46
C GLN A 177 -5.42 -44.14 -42.40
N GLY A 178 -6.37 -43.30 -42.78
CA GLY A 178 -7.53 -43.64 -43.61
C GLY A 178 -8.66 -44.36 -42.87
N THR A 179 -8.54 -44.60 -41.56
CA THR A 179 -9.59 -45.25 -40.76
C THR A 179 -10.38 -44.26 -39.90
N ARG A 180 -11.54 -44.68 -39.37
CA ARG A 180 -12.32 -43.90 -38.38
C ARG A 180 -11.51 -43.57 -37.10
N PHE A 181 -10.40 -44.28 -36.86
CA PHE A 181 -9.54 -44.03 -35.71
C PHE A 181 -8.62 -42.82 -35.94
N GLU A 182 -8.21 -42.50 -37.18
CA GLU A 182 -7.38 -41.30 -37.48
C GLU A 182 -8.14 -40.01 -37.13
N ALA A 183 -9.42 -39.93 -37.49
CA ALA A 183 -10.30 -38.82 -37.10
C ALA A 183 -10.50 -38.73 -35.58
N MET A 184 -10.53 -39.86 -34.88
CA MET A 184 -10.67 -39.91 -33.42
C MET A 184 -9.39 -39.48 -32.69
N ASP A 185 -8.22 -39.95 -33.12
CA ASP A 185 -6.91 -39.53 -32.58
C ASP A 185 -6.67 -38.03 -32.80
N SER A 186 -7.09 -37.50 -33.96
CA SER A 186 -7.01 -36.07 -34.28
C SER A 186 -7.88 -35.22 -33.34
N GLN A 187 -9.11 -35.63 -33.07
CA GLN A 187 -10.01 -34.96 -32.12
C GLN A 187 -9.50 -35.05 -30.66
N ILE A 188 -8.89 -36.19 -30.30
CA ILE A 188 -8.28 -36.37 -28.97
C ILE A 188 -7.07 -35.44 -28.80
N ASP A 189 -6.17 -35.37 -29.78
CA ASP A 189 -5.04 -34.43 -29.75
C ASP A 189 -5.50 -32.96 -29.65
N GLU A 190 -6.54 -32.58 -30.41
CA GLU A 190 -7.07 -31.22 -30.37
C GLU A 190 -7.64 -30.88 -28.98
N ASN A 191 -8.48 -31.74 -28.42
CA ASN A 191 -9.06 -31.57 -27.08
C ASN A 191 -7.99 -31.58 -25.98
N LEU A 192 -6.96 -32.44 -26.09
CA LEU A 192 -5.81 -32.45 -25.18
C LEU A 192 -4.97 -31.18 -25.31
N GLY A 193 -4.81 -30.64 -26.51
CA GLY A 193 -4.14 -29.36 -26.78
C GLY A 193 -4.89 -28.17 -26.15
N GLN A 194 -6.22 -28.12 -26.31
CA GLN A 194 -7.08 -27.12 -25.66
C GLN A 194 -7.01 -27.24 -24.13
N MET A 195 -7.16 -28.44 -23.57
CA MET A 195 -7.06 -28.66 -22.12
C MET A 195 -5.65 -28.30 -21.59
N SER A 196 -4.59 -28.59 -22.34
CA SER A 196 -3.22 -28.20 -22.00
C SER A 196 -3.06 -26.67 -21.94
N SER A 197 -3.67 -25.94 -22.88
CA SER A 197 -3.66 -24.46 -22.88
C SER A 197 -4.42 -23.91 -21.66
N GLN A 198 -5.60 -24.46 -21.34
CA GLN A 198 -6.41 -24.08 -20.17
C GLN A 198 -5.66 -24.34 -18.85
N LEU A 199 -4.99 -25.50 -18.71
CA LEU A 199 -4.14 -25.81 -17.56
C LEU A 199 -2.93 -24.87 -17.46
N GLY A 200 -2.36 -24.44 -18.60
CA GLY A 200 -1.34 -23.39 -18.66
C GLY A 200 -1.86 -22.06 -18.10
N ARG A 201 -3.01 -21.60 -18.58
CA ARG A 201 -3.70 -20.38 -18.12
C ARG A 201 -3.99 -20.43 -16.60
N LEU A 202 -4.55 -21.54 -16.12
CA LEU A 202 -4.83 -21.78 -14.69
C LEU A 202 -3.57 -21.76 -13.82
N ARG A 203 -2.48 -22.40 -14.26
CA ARG A 203 -1.18 -22.38 -13.57
C ARG A 203 -0.64 -20.96 -13.45
N ASP A 204 -0.74 -20.18 -14.51
CA ASP A 204 -0.14 -18.84 -14.55
C ASP A 204 -1.00 -17.80 -13.82
N LEU A 205 -2.33 -17.97 -13.82
CA LEU A 205 -3.26 -17.32 -12.86
C LEU A 205 -2.88 -17.65 -11.41
N GLY A 206 -2.62 -18.92 -11.09
CA GLY A 206 -2.20 -19.35 -9.75
C GLY A 206 -0.89 -18.71 -9.27
N LYS A 207 0.10 -18.56 -10.17
CA LYS A 207 1.33 -17.80 -9.88
C LYS A 207 1.03 -16.34 -9.57
N ALA A 208 0.22 -15.69 -10.42
CA ALA A 208 -0.10 -14.27 -10.29
C ALA A 208 -0.90 -13.97 -9.01
N LEU A 209 -1.84 -14.84 -8.60
CA LEU A 209 -2.50 -14.76 -7.29
C LEU A 209 -1.51 -14.91 -6.12
N GLY A 210 -0.52 -15.81 -6.24
CA GLY A 210 0.55 -15.94 -5.26
C GLY A 210 1.42 -14.68 -5.13
N GLN A 211 1.74 -14.03 -6.26
CA GLN A 211 2.45 -12.74 -6.28
C GLN A 211 1.60 -11.63 -5.63
N MET A 212 0.32 -11.51 -6.01
CA MET A 212 -0.61 -10.56 -5.39
C MET A 212 -0.72 -10.77 -3.88
N SER A 213 -0.79 -12.02 -3.41
CA SER A 213 -0.84 -12.31 -1.97
C SER A 213 0.42 -11.88 -1.21
N SER A 214 1.60 -11.94 -1.84
CA SER A 214 2.84 -11.43 -1.25
C SER A 214 2.87 -9.90 -1.24
N GLN A 215 2.48 -9.26 -2.35
CA GLN A 215 2.42 -7.80 -2.48
C GLN A 215 1.40 -7.18 -1.51
N LEU A 216 0.22 -7.79 -1.36
CA LEU A 216 -0.79 -7.39 -0.36
C LEU A 216 -0.27 -7.52 1.07
N GLY A 217 0.56 -8.53 1.37
CA GLY A 217 1.25 -8.65 2.65
C GLY A 217 2.21 -7.47 2.91
N ARG A 218 3.08 -7.15 1.94
CA ARG A 218 4.01 -6.01 2.00
C ARG A 218 3.26 -4.69 2.17
N LEU A 219 2.19 -4.49 1.39
CA LEU A 219 1.33 -3.30 1.45
C LEU A 219 0.60 -3.15 2.79
N ARG A 220 0.15 -4.25 3.40
CA ARG A 220 -0.44 -4.23 4.75
C ARG A 220 0.61 -3.80 5.79
N ASP A 221 1.80 -4.37 5.73
CA ASP A 221 2.84 -4.14 6.73
C ASP A 221 3.43 -2.73 6.60
N LEU A 222 3.63 -2.26 5.36
CA LEU A 222 3.95 -0.88 5.05
C LEU A 222 2.83 0.09 5.47
N GLY A 223 1.57 -0.24 5.17
CA GLY A 223 0.41 0.57 5.56
C GLY A 223 0.27 0.71 7.07
N LYS A 224 0.60 -0.34 7.83
CA LYS A 224 0.71 -0.25 9.29
C LYS A 224 1.85 0.67 9.71
N ALA A 225 3.06 0.49 9.17
CA ALA A 225 4.21 1.31 9.51
C ALA A 225 3.99 2.82 9.21
N LEU A 226 3.31 3.14 8.10
CA LEU A 226 2.86 4.51 7.81
C LEU A 226 1.88 5.04 8.88
N GLY A 227 0.93 4.22 9.32
CA GLY A 227 -0.04 4.61 10.35
C GLY A 227 0.60 4.80 11.74
N ASP A 228 1.49 3.88 12.13
CA ASP A 228 2.25 3.97 13.38
C ASP A 228 3.13 5.25 13.39
N GLU A 229 3.83 5.56 12.28
CA GLU A 229 4.66 6.77 12.15
C GLU A 229 3.85 8.07 12.13
N VAL A 230 2.66 8.09 11.52
CA VAL A 230 1.77 9.27 11.56
C VAL A 230 1.29 9.56 12.98
N GLU A 231 0.98 8.56 13.78
CA GLU A 231 0.56 8.77 15.18
C GLU A 231 1.73 9.23 16.06
N ASP A 232 2.93 8.69 15.84
CA ASP A 232 4.17 9.16 16.45
C ASP A 232 4.43 10.65 16.14
N GLN A 233 4.22 11.07 14.89
CA GLN A 233 4.31 12.47 14.48
C GLN A 233 3.18 13.35 15.04
N ASN A 234 1.96 12.85 15.18
CA ASN A 234 0.86 13.57 15.85
C ASN A 234 1.25 13.93 17.30
N VAL A 235 1.81 12.97 18.05
CA VAL A 235 2.27 13.17 19.43
C VAL A 235 3.44 14.17 19.49
N LEU A 236 4.37 14.11 18.53
CA LEU A 236 5.48 15.05 18.40
C LEU A 236 4.98 16.48 18.10
N ILE A 237 4.03 16.63 17.16
CA ILE A 237 3.40 17.92 16.81
C ILE A 237 2.69 18.53 18.02
N GLY A 238 1.95 17.73 18.79
CA GLY A 238 1.30 18.18 20.03
C GLY A 238 2.30 18.76 21.04
N ARG A 239 3.44 18.06 21.24
CA ARG A 239 4.52 18.52 22.12
C ARG A 239 5.22 19.79 21.60
N ILE A 240 5.41 19.90 20.28
CA ILE A 240 5.97 21.08 19.61
C ILE A 240 5.04 22.29 19.79
N ALA A 241 3.72 22.12 19.64
CA ALA A 241 2.74 23.18 19.89
C ALA A 241 2.80 23.67 21.35
N ASP A 242 2.82 22.74 22.31
CA ASP A 242 2.93 23.04 23.74
C ASP A 242 4.22 23.82 24.09
N LYS A 243 5.36 23.41 23.53
CA LYS A 243 6.64 24.13 23.66
C LYS A 243 6.59 25.52 22.99
N THR A 244 5.99 25.62 21.81
CA THR A 244 5.86 26.88 21.06
C THR A 244 5.07 27.92 21.85
N VAL A 245 3.91 27.55 22.38
CA VAL A 245 3.08 28.46 23.20
C VAL A 245 3.84 28.93 24.43
N ARG A 246 4.46 28.03 25.19
CA ARG A 246 5.22 28.39 26.41
C ARG A 246 6.41 29.32 26.12
N ASN A 247 7.10 29.11 25.00
CA ASN A 247 8.21 29.96 24.58
C ASN A 247 7.75 31.35 24.14
N ASP A 248 6.78 31.44 23.23
CA ASP A 248 6.19 32.71 22.77
C ASP A 248 5.68 33.55 23.96
N ASP A 249 4.94 32.91 24.86
CA ASP A 249 4.40 33.53 26.07
C ASP A 249 5.50 34.03 27.03
N THR A 250 6.72 33.48 26.98
CA THR A 250 7.86 33.91 27.82
C THR A 250 8.74 34.95 27.12
N VAL A 251 8.98 34.80 25.82
CA VAL A 251 9.69 35.78 24.99
C VAL A 251 8.95 37.12 24.97
N ARG A 252 7.61 37.11 24.83
CA ARG A 252 6.79 38.33 24.94
C ARG A 252 6.98 39.05 26.28
N LYS A 253 6.97 38.30 27.39
CA LYS A 253 7.19 38.85 28.75
C LYS A 253 8.60 39.42 28.93
N GLN A 254 9.58 38.96 28.16
CA GLN A 254 10.95 39.48 28.17
C GLN A 254 11.12 40.71 27.27
N ASP A 255 10.50 40.75 26.10
CA ASP A 255 10.45 41.95 25.27
C ASP A 255 9.76 43.11 26.02
N ASP A 256 8.65 42.81 26.71
CA ASP A 256 7.97 43.73 27.63
C ASP A 256 8.84 44.19 28.82
N GLN A 257 9.86 43.43 29.21
CA GLN A 257 10.83 43.83 30.25
C GLN A 257 11.96 44.67 29.66
N MET A 258 12.48 44.29 28.49
CA MET A 258 13.51 45.06 27.77
C MET A 258 13.02 46.47 27.41
N ARG A 259 11.80 46.59 26.90
CA ARG A 259 11.12 47.88 26.63
C ARG A 259 10.90 48.77 27.86
N LYS A 260 11.10 48.26 29.08
CA LYS A 260 11.00 48.99 30.35
C LYS A 260 12.36 49.23 31.02
N LEU A 261 13.45 48.83 30.37
CA LEU A 261 14.85 49.08 30.76
C LEU A 261 15.55 50.06 29.80
N LEU A 262 14.90 50.40 28.68
CA LEU A 262 15.24 51.46 27.73
C LEU A 262 14.50 52.76 28.08
#